data_AF-A0A1G1LKL4-F1
#
_entry.id   AF-A0A1G1LKL4-F1
#
_cell.length_a   1.000
_cell.length_b   1.000
_cell.length_c   1.000
_cell.angle_alpha   90.00
_cell.angle_beta   90.00
_cell.angle_gamma   90.00
#
_symmetry.space_group_name_H-M   'P 1'
#
loop_
_entity.id
_entity.type
_entity.pdbx_description
1 polymer ?
#
loop_
_entity_poly.entity_id
_entity_poly.type
_entity_poly.pdbx_seq_one_letter_code
_entity_poly.pdbx_strand_id
1 'polypeptide(L)' 'MMKPQPIDRIRKRFRRQWLLIAVGRMDPRTQIPLTGRLLAHSPDRDEIYDRLVEVKGLALALYSEKTLPKNYAIAFSI' A
#
# COMPACT_ATOMS: atom_id res chain seq x y z
N MET A 1 -2.47 -5.89 -16.16
CA MET A 1 -2.82 -5.45 -14.78
C MET A 1 -3.03 -6.66 -13.89
N MET A 2 -2.53 -6.67 -12.65
CA MET A 2 -2.68 -7.82 -11.73
C MET A 2 -4.15 -8.03 -11.32
N LYS A 3 -4.53 -9.26 -10.97
CA LYS A 3 -5.84 -9.56 -10.38
C LYS A 3 -5.89 -9.10 -8.91
N PRO A 4 -7.08 -8.79 -8.36
CA PRO A 4 -7.22 -8.54 -6.93
C PRO A 4 -6.74 -9.73 -6.08
N GLN A 5 -6.00 -9.46 -5.01
CA GLN A 5 -5.46 -10.48 -4.10
C GLN A 5 -5.31 -9.92 -2.67
N PRO A 6 -5.06 -10.77 -1.66
CA PRO A 6 -4.83 -10.30 -0.29
C PRO A 6 -3.67 -9.31 -0.23
N ILE A 7 -3.86 -8.18 0.46
CA ILE A 7 -2.84 -7.11 0.53
C ILE A 7 -1.56 -7.62 1.19
N ASP A 8 -1.66 -8.49 2.20
CA ASP A 8 -0.50 -9.11 2.82
C ASP A 8 0.33 -9.98 1.84
N ARG A 9 -0.30 -10.56 0.82
CA ARG A 9 0.41 -11.28 -0.24
C ARG A 9 1.16 -10.32 -1.17
N ILE A 10 0.56 -9.17 -1.48
CA ILE A 10 1.22 -8.11 -2.26
C ILE A 10 2.48 -7.64 -1.50
N ARG A 11 2.36 -7.34 -0.21
CA ARG A 11 3.45 -6.86 0.64
C ARG A 11 4.62 -7.84 0.73
N LYS A 12 4.33 -9.14 0.86
CA LYS A 12 5.37 -10.19 0.89
C LYS A 12 6.11 -10.31 -0.44
N ARG A 13 5.47 -10.01 -1.56
CA ARG A 13 6.06 -10.10 -2.91
C ARG A 13 6.97 -8.90 -3.22
N PHE A 14 6.61 -7.71 -2.76
CA PHE A 14 7.33 -6.45 -3.04
C PHE A 14 7.93 -5.89 -1.76
N ARG A 15 9.00 -6.53 -1.28
CA ARG A 15 9.69 -6.14 -0.04
C ARG A 15 10.46 -4.84 -0.20
N ARG A 16 10.53 -4.05 0.87
CA ARG A 16 11.17 -2.72 0.95
C ARG A 16 10.73 -1.74 -0.14
N GLN A 17 9.44 -1.76 -0.50
CA GLN A 17 8.89 -0.86 -1.51
C GLN A 17 7.62 -0.20 -1.03
N TRP A 18 7.38 1.00 -1.52
CA TRP A 18 6.09 1.66 -1.50
C TRP A 18 5.17 1.02 -2.54
N LEU A 19 3.91 0.83 -2.15
CA LEU A 19 2.91 0.14 -2.94
C LEU A 19 1.70 1.05 -3.10
N LEU A 20 1.22 1.17 -4.33
CA LEU A 20 -0.06 1.78 -4.66
C LEU A 20 -1.07 0.69 -4.98
N ILE A 21 -2.10 0.56 -4.15
CA ILE A 21 -3.08 -0.51 -4.24
C ILE A 21 -4.47 0.09 -4.42
N ALA A 22 -5.15 -0.26 -5.51
CA ALA A 22 -6.60 -0.05 -5.60
C ALA A 22 -7.30 -1.01 -4.63
N VAL A 23 -8.06 -0.45 -3.69
CA VAL A 23 -8.74 -1.24 -2.66
C VAL A 23 -9.88 -2.03 -3.27
N GLY A 24 -9.95 -3.32 -2.94
CA GLY A 24 -11.02 -4.22 -3.38
C GLY A 24 -12.08 -4.40 -2.29
N ARG A 25 -11.74 -5.19 -1.26
CA ARG A 25 -12.63 -5.47 -0.13
C ARG A 25 -12.06 -4.89 1.16
N MET A 26 -12.95 -4.27 1.93
CA MET A 26 -12.68 -3.80 3.29
C MET A 26 -13.22 -4.81 4.30
N ASP A 27 -12.55 -4.91 5.44
CA ASP A 27 -13.13 -5.53 6.62
C ASP A 27 -14.24 -4.62 7.16
N PRO A 28 -15.49 -5.09 7.27
CA PRO A 28 -16.62 -4.24 7.60
C PRO A 28 -16.61 -3.75 9.06
N ARG A 29 -15.86 -4.41 9.96
CA ARG A 29 -15.80 -4.05 11.38
C ARG A 29 -14.68 -3.06 11.67
N THR A 30 -13.54 -3.27 11.04
CA THR A 30 -12.30 -2.50 11.31
C THR A 30 -12.01 -1.44 10.27
N GLN A 31 -12.73 -1.43 9.14
CA GLN A 31 -12.43 -0.59 7.98
C GLN A 31 -11.00 -0.80 7.44
N ILE A 32 -10.39 -1.97 7.68
CA ILE A 32 -9.06 -2.30 7.19
C ILE A 32 -9.18 -2.91 5.78
N PRO A 33 -8.42 -2.43 4.78
CA PRO A 33 -8.34 -3.07 3.47
C PRO A 33 -7.82 -4.52 3.56
N LEU A 34 -8.61 -5.50 3.09
CA LEU A 34 -8.25 -6.93 3.08
C LEU A 34 -7.63 -7.36 1.74
N THR A 35 -8.25 -6.92 0.64
CA THR A 35 -7.82 -7.26 -0.71
C THR A 35 -7.67 -6.01 -1.56
N GLY A 36 -6.83 -6.11 -2.59
CA GLY A 36 -6.67 -5.04 -3.54
C GLY A 36 -5.90 -5.48 -4.77
N ARG A 37 -5.77 -4.55 -5.71
CA ARG A 37 -5.01 -4.72 -6.94
C ARG A 37 -3.83 -3.77 -6.91
N LEU A 38 -2.62 -4.30 -7.05
CA LEU A 38 -1.42 -3.48 -7.19
C LEU A 38 -1.49 -2.69 -8.50
N LEU A 39 -1.38 -1.37 -8.40
CA LEU A 39 -1.33 -0.43 -9.52
C LEU A 39 0.12 -0.08 -9.85
N ALA A 40 0.91 0.24 -8.83
CA ALA A 40 2.32 0.59 -8.94
C ALA A 40 3.09 0.20 -7.68
N HIS A 41 4.40 0.04 -7.81
CA HIS A 41 5.33 -0.13 -6.70
C HIS A 41 6.64 0.59 -7.02
N SER A 42 7.31 1.15 -6.02
CA SER A 42 8.59 1.83 -6.18
C SER A 42 9.35 1.84 -4.84
N PRO A 43 10.70 1.78 -4.84
CA PRO A 43 11.46 2.09 -3.63
C PRO A 43 11.29 3.56 -3.20
N ASP A 44 10.96 4.46 -4.14
CA ASP A 44 10.67 5.86 -3.87
C ASP A 44 9.19 6.07 -3.53
N ARG A 45 8.94 6.80 -2.44
CA ARG A 45 7.59 7.15 -1.99
C ARG A 45 6.94 8.15 -2.94
N ASP A 46 7.69 9.13 -3.40
CA ASP A 46 7.13 10.28 -4.07
C ASP A 46 6.61 9.87 -5.46
N GLU A 47 7.30 8.92 -6.11
CA GLU A 47 6.80 8.21 -7.31
C GLU A 47 5.44 7.50 -7.13
N ILE A 48 5.12 7.05 -5.91
CA ILE A 48 3.83 6.44 -5.59
C ILE A 48 2.78 7.50 -5.33
N TYR A 49 3.15 8.61 -4.71
CA TYR A 49 2.26 9.73 -4.43
C TYR A 49 1.88 10.48 -5.70
N ASP A 50 2.82 10.68 -6.62
CA ASP A 50 2.57 11.25 -7.95
C ASP A 50 1.56 10.41 -8.74
N ARG A 51 1.63 9.08 -8.63
CA ARG A 51 0.66 8.19 -9.28
C ARG A 51 -0.67 8.11 -8.55
N LEU A 52 -0.69 8.36 -7.24
CA LEU A 52 -1.90 8.29 -6.42
C LEU A 52 -2.93 9.34 -6.87
N VAL A 53 -2.48 10.53 -7.29
CA VAL A 53 -3.38 11.63 -7.73
C VAL A 53 -4.19 11.27 -8.98
N GLU A 54 -3.71 10.31 -9.77
CA GLU A 54 -4.38 9.85 -10.99
C GLU A 54 -5.39 8.73 -10.73
N VAL A 55 -5.38 8.13 -9.53
CA VAL A 55 -6.21 6.97 -9.22
C VAL A 55 -7.65 7.41 -8.92
N LYS A 56 -8.60 6.82 -9.66
CA LYS A 56 -10.03 6.95 -9.36
C LYS A 56 -10.47 5.93 -8.31
N GLY A 57 -11.22 6.40 -7.32
CA GLY A 57 -11.78 5.56 -6.25
C GLY A 57 -10.83 5.35 -5.08
N LEU A 58 -11.15 4.39 -4.21
CA LEU A 58 -10.39 4.16 -2.99
C LEU A 58 -9.05 3.47 -3.30
N ALA A 59 -7.96 4.16 -2.95
CA ALA A 59 -6.60 3.68 -3.09
C ALA A 59 -5.87 3.72 -1.76
N LEU A 60 -4.86 2.86 -1.64
CA LEU A 60 -4.03 2.71 -0.46
C LEU A 60 -2.56 2.80 -0.89
N ALA A 61 -1.88 3.84 -0.42
CA ALA A 61 -0.43 3.97 -0.50
C ALA A 61 0.19 3.50 0.83
N LEU A 62 1.08 2.51 0.79
CA LEU A 62 1.73 2.00 1.99
C LEU A 62 3.13 1.47 1.71
N TYR A 63 3.95 1.43 2.76
CA TYR A 63 5.22 0.72 2.72
C TYR A 63 5.04 -0.78 3.02
N SER A 64 5.73 -1.63 2.26
CA SER A 64 5.55 -3.09 2.29
C SER A 64 5.91 -3.74 3.62
N GLU A 65 6.76 -3.11 4.43
CA GLU A 65 7.18 -3.64 5.73
C GLU A 65 6.22 -3.25 6.85
N LYS A 66 5.86 -4.22 7.70
CA LYS A 66 4.87 -4.04 8.79
C LYS A 66 5.54 -3.59 10.09
N THR A 67 6.84 -3.81 10.17
CA THR A 67 7.65 -3.60 11.37
C THR A 67 8.75 -2.63 11.04
N LEU A 68 8.87 -1.59 11.86
CA LEU A 68 10.07 -0.78 11.88
C LEU A 68 11.23 -1.61 12.45
N PRO A 69 12.44 -1.51 11.89
CA PRO A 69 13.61 -2.05 12.54
C PRO A 69 13.76 -1.41 13.94
N LYS A 70 14.43 -2.12 14.86
CA LYS A 70 14.72 -1.57 16.20
C LYS A 70 15.48 -0.23 16.05
N ASN A 71 15.12 0.77 16.86
CA ASN A 71 15.69 2.12 16.90
C ASN A 71 15.30 3.05 15.74
N TYR A 72 14.17 2.81 15.08
CA TYR A 72 13.60 3.72 14.08
C TYR A 72 12.28 4.32 14.58
N ALA A 73 12.01 5.57 14.20
CA ALA A 73 10.74 6.26 14.42
C ALA A 73 10.11 6.63 13.08
N ILE A 74 8.78 6.58 12.98
CA ILE A 74 8.04 7.17 11.86
C ILE A 74 7.54 8.52 12.33
N ALA A 75 7.87 9.56 11.57
CA ALA A 75 7.22 10.86 11.67
C ALA A 75 6.21 10.98 10.51
N PHE A 76 5.00 11.41 10.83
CA PHE A 76 4.02 11.86 9.87
C PHE A 76 3.59 13.26 10.30
N SER A 77 3.65 14.21 9.37
CA SER A 77 3.11 15.55 9.54
C SER A 77 1.90 15.65 8.63
N ILE A 78 0.77 15.99 9.23
CA ILE A 78 -0.53 16.18 8.56
C ILE A 78 -0.65 17.65 8.16
#